data_AF-A0AAU9X445-F1
#
_entry.id   AF-A0AAU9X445-F1
#
_cell.length_a   1.000
_cell.length_b   1.000
_cell.length_c   1.000
_cell.angle_alpha   90.00
_cell.angle_beta   90.00
_cell.angle_gamma   90.00
#
_symmetry.space_group_name_H-M   'P 1'
#
loop_
_entity.id
_entity.type
_entity.pdbx_description
1 polymer ?
#
loop_
_entity_poly.entity_id
_entity_poly.type
_entity_poly.pdbx_seq_one_letter_code
_entity_poly.pdbx_strand_id
1 'polypeptide(L)'
;AGEECRSIVFKEPLQGKVIEGHLIRLVEVPHQGRCNVLCYMEPNCVSINLGPSQGGNYICELNNASDESPGASVLQSKQDYTHLSIENPCSSSPCFNNGTCHAGYTDKGFRCKCPSGFTGAYCNKTCSFDFEDGIGGWEMTGTAFIYQPTFGDNPAARYRESAQQQGDWWIGGAENRPGESDPAGWQHPDGADPPQGTLISPCFRIVGKNISFLIGGGCNISDIRAELIVKNQVRLFTLTIMFPLILMKQFR
;
A
#
# COMPACT_ATOMS: atom_id res chain seq x y z
N ALA A 1 10.75 -6.09 -5.18
CA ALA A 1 9.80 -6.69 -4.22
C ALA A 1 9.13 -7.87 -4.91
N GLY A 2 9.15 -9.05 -4.30
CA GLY A 2 8.60 -10.28 -4.91
C GLY A 2 7.11 -10.12 -5.18
N GLU A 3 6.67 -10.47 -6.40
CA GLU A 3 5.25 -10.51 -6.72
C GLU A 3 4.58 -11.54 -5.80
N GLU A 4 3.62 -11.09 -5.00
CA GLU A 4 2.82 -11.97 -4.16
C GLU A 4 2.08 -12.98 -5.05
N CYS A 5 2.46 -14.26 -4.98
CA CYS A 5 1.82 -15.32 -5.76
C CYS A 5 0.33 -15.38 -5.44
N ARG A 6 -0.50 -15.35 -6.48
CA ARG A 6 -1.93 -15.60 -6.33
C ARG A 6 -2.19 -17.11 -6.29
N SER A 7 -3.14 -17.56 -5.49
CA SER A 7 -3.63 -18.94 -5.38
C SER A 7 -5.14 -18.91 -5.14
N ILE A 8 -5.93 -19.47 -6.05
CA ILE A 8 -7.39 -19.51 -5.96
C ILE A 8 -7.88 -20.95 -6.14
N VAL A 9 -8.96 -21.30 -5.45
CA VAL A 9 -9.60 -22.61 -5.53
C VAL A 9 -11.03 -22.42 -6.02
N PHE A 10 -11.40 -23.10 -7.10
CA PHE A 10 -12.78 -23.09 -7.61
C PHE A 10 -13.64 -24.06 -6.81
N LYS A 11 -14.86 -23.62 -6.48
CA LYS A 11 -15.92 -24.44 -5.89
C LYS A 11 -16.57 -25.33 -6.96
N GLU A 12 -17.48 -26.18 -6.51
CA GLU A 12 -18.27 -27.03 -7.40
C GLU A 12 -19.04 -26.22 -8.45
N PRO A 13 -18.99 -26.61 -9.74
CA PRO A 13 -19.69 -25.90 -10.81
C PRO A 13 -21.21 -25.95 -10.69
N LEU A 14 -21.87 -24.82 -10.95
CA LEU A 14 -23.34 -24.72 -11.01
C LEU A 14 -23.81 -24.71 -12.47
N GLN A 15 -24.35 -25.82 -12.92
CA GLN A 15 -24.86 -25.97 -14.29
C GLN A 15 -26.16 -25.18 -14.52
N GLY A 16 -26.32 -24.64 -15.73
CA GLY A 16 -27.49 -23.88 -16.14
C GLY A 16 -27.63 -22.53 -15.42
N LYS A 17 -26.55 -22.05 -14.81
CA LYS A 17 -26.52 -20.84 -13.99
C LYS A 17 -25.47 -19.86 -14.48
N VAL A 18 -25.76 -18.57 -14.29
CA VAL A 18 -24.85 -17.45 -14.54
C VAL A 18 -25.09 -16.32 -13.54
N ILE A 19 -24.08 -15.49 -13.35
CA ILE A 19 -24.24 -14.16 -12.74
C ILE A 19 -24.22 -13.09 -13.83
N GLU A 20 -25.09 -12.08 -13.74
CA GLU A 20 -25.16 -10.96 -14.70
C GLU A 20 -24.84 -9.62 -14.02
N GLY A 21 -24.47 -8.61 -14.81
CA GLY A 21 -24.17 -7.26 -14.30
C GLY A 21 -22.79 -7.09 -13.65
N HIS A 22 -22.00 -8.17 -13.61
CA HIS A 22 -20.68 -8.23 -12.94
C HIS A 22 -19.52 -8.56 -13.89
N LEU A 23 -19.75 -8.45 -15.20
CA LEU A 23 -18.79 -8.79 -16.24
C LEU A 23 -17.57 -7.86 -16.19
N ILE A 24 -16.39 -8.45 -15.95
CA ILE A 24 -15.09 -7.80 -16.12
C ILE A 24 -14.68 -7.86 -17.58
N ARG A 25 -14.74 -9.06 -18.17
CA ARG A 25 -14.28 -9.32 -19.53
C ARG A 25 -14.95 -10.54 -20.14
N LEU A 26 -15.37 -10.41 -21.39
CA LEU A 26 -15.83 -11.50 -22.25
C LEU A 26 -14.68 -11.92 -23.17
N VAL A 27 -14.37 -13.22 -23.22
CA VAL A 27 -13.27 -13.76 -24.03
C VAL A 27 -13.68 -15.10 -24.64
N GLU A 28 -13.28 -15.35 -25.89
CA GLU A 28 -13.35 -16.68 -26.48
C GLU A 28 -12.05 -17.44 -26.21
N VAL A 29 -12.17 -18.70 -25.79
CA VAL A 29 -11.01 -19.55 -25.46
C VAL A 29 -11.09 -20.91 -26.14
N PRO A 30 -9.97 -21.47 -26.63
CA PRO A 30 -9.98 -22.76 -27.32
C PRO A 30 -10.27 -23.95 -26.38
N HIS A 31 -10.05 -23.78 -25.08
CA HIS A 31 -10.26 -24.81 -24.07
C HIS A 31 -10.92 -24.23 -22.82
N GLN A 32 -11.84 -24.97 -22.20
CA GLN A 32 -12.55 -24.54 -20.99
C GLN A 32 -11.60 -24.14 -19.85
N GLY A 33 -10.55 -24.93 -19.61
CA GLY A 33 -9.56 -24.66 -18.55
C GLY A 33 -8.78 -23.35 -18.73
N ARG A 34 -8.74 -22.78 -19.94
CA ARG A 34 -8.13 -21.47 -20.18
C ARG A 34 -8.91 -20.35 -19.49
N CYS A 35 -10.22 -20.51 -19.32
CA CYS A 35 -11.06 -19.57 -18.58
C CYS A 35 -10.60 -19.44 -17.12
N ASN A 36 -10.28 -20.57 -16.47
CA ASN A 36 -9.75 -20.60 -15.11
C ASN A 36 -8.42 -19.84 -15.01
N VAL A 37 -7.52 -20.05 -15.97
CA VAL A 37 -6.22 -19.34 -16.03
C VAL A 37 -6.43 -17.85 -16.26
N LEU A 38 -7.37 -17.45 -17.12
CA LEU A 38 -7.67 -16.03 -17.32
C LEU A 38 -8.22 -15.38 -16.05
N CYS A 39 -9.06 -16.09 -15.28
CA CYS A 39 -9.52 -15.62 -13.98
C CYS A 39 -8.38 -15.50 -12.97
N TYR A 40 -7.49 -16.50 -12.92
CA TYR A 40 -6.27 -16.48 -12.11
C TYR A 40 -5.40 -15.25 -12.38
N MET A 41 -5.25 -14.86 -13.65
CA MET A 41 -4.42 -13.71 -14.03
C MET A 41 -5.14 -12.36 -13.84
N GLU A 42 -6.44 -12.34 -13.59
CA GLU A 42 -7.25 -11.12 -13.39
C GLU A 42 -7.55 -10.94 -11.89
N PRO A 43 -6.86 -10.04 -11.15
CA PRO A 43 -6.97 -9.92 -9.70
C PRO A 43 -8.39 -9.67 -9.17
N ASN A 44 -9.26 -9.05 -9.97
CA ASN A 44 -10.65 -8.78 -9.60
C ASN A 44 -11.60 -9.94 -9.91
N CYS A 45 -11.15 -10.97 -10.64
CA CYS A 45 -12.00 -12.11 -10.98
C CYS A 45 -12.21 -13.02 -9.76
N VAL A 46 -13.47 -13.26 -9.42
CA VAL A 46 -13.88 -14.13 -8.31
C VAL A 46 -14.89 -15.21 -8.75
N SER A 47 -15.40 -15.13 -9.98
CA SER A 47 -16.16 -16.21 -10.61
C SER A 47 -16.08 -16.12 -12.13
N ILE A 48 -16.48 -17.18 -12.80
CA ILE A 48 -16.61 -17.24 -14.25
C ILE A 48 -17.99 -17.77 -14.65
N ASN A 49 -18.53 -17.28 -15.76
CA ASN A 49 -19.57 -17.99 -16.49
C ASN A 49 -18.94 -18.61 -17.75
N LEU A 50 -18.96 -19.93 -17.82
CA LEU A 50 -18.50 -20.69 -18.97
C LEU A 50 -19.69 -21.02 -19.86
N GLY A 51 -19.71 -20.46 -21.07
CA GLY A 51 -20.75 -20.68 -22.07
C GLY A 51 -20.48 -21.88 -23.00
N PRO A 52 -21.39 -22.11 -23.96
CA PRO A 52 -21.27 -23.17 -24.94
C PRO A 52 -20.09 -22.95 -25.90
N SER A 53 -19.71 -24.00 -26.62
CA SER A 53 -18.72 -23.91 -27.70
C SER A 53 -19.36 -23.30 -28.95
N GLN A 54 -18.82 -22.19 -29.45
CA GLN A 54 -19.16 -21.58 -30.74
C GLN A 54 -17.95 -21.68 -31.67
N GLY A 55 -18.10 -22.41 -32.77
CA GLY A 55 -17.01 -22.56 -33.76
C GLY A 55 -15.77 -23.27 -33.23
N GLY A 56 -15.90 -24.08 -32.17
CA GLY A 56 -14.78 -24.78 -31.52
C GLY A 56 -14.17 -24.02 -30.34
N ASN A 57 -14.52 -22.75 -30.14
CA ASN A 57 -14.09 -21.94 -28.99
C ASN A 57 -15.20 -21.86 -27.94
N TYR A 58 -14.85 -21.80 -26.67
CA TYR A 58 -15.78 -21.59 -25.56
C TYR A 58 -15.88 -20.11 -25.21
N ILE A 59 -17.09 -19.67 -24.89
CA ILE A 59 -17.31 -18.33 -24.33
C ILE A 59 -16.94 -18.35 -22.83
N CYS A 60 -16.10 -17.41 -22.42
CA CYS A 60 -15.65 -17.23 -21.04
C CYS A 60 -15.97 -15.80 -20.59
N GLU A 61 -16.83 -15.67 -19.58
CA GLU A 61 -17.15 -14.42 -18.91
C GLU A 61 -16.45 -14.39 -17.55
N LEU A 62 -15.52 -13.47 -17.34
CA LEU A 62 -14.88 -13.25 -16.04
C LEU A 62 -15.70 -12.25 -15.23
N ASN A 63 -16.00 -12.53 -13.97
CA ASN A 63 -16.88 -11.71 -13.14
C ASN A 63 -16.21 -11.22 -11.85
N ASN A 64 -16.57 -10.01 -11.42
CA ASN A 64 -16.08 -9.38 -10.18
C ASN A 64 -16.94 -9.68 -8.94
N ALA A 65 -17.95 -10.52 -9.09
CA ALA A 65 -18.82 -11.00 -8.02
C ALA A 65 -19.04 -12.51 -8.15
N SER A 66 -19.51 -13.12 -7.07
CA SER A 66 -19.86 -14.54 -6.98
C SER A 66 -21.28 -14.72 -6.43
N ASP A 67 -21.74 -15.96 -6.42
CA ASP A 67 -23.00 -16.43 -5.80
C ASP A 67 -23.15 -16.13 -4.30
N GLU A 68 -22.07 -15.75 -3.62
CA GLU A 68 -22.08 -15.34 -2.20
C GLU A 68 -22.05 -13.81 -2.00
N SER A 69 -22.00 -13.04 -3.09
CA SER A 69 -21.91 -11.57 -2.97
C SER A 69 -23.20 -10.97 -2.41
N PRO A 70 -23.16 -9.95 -1.53
CA PRO A 70 -24.36 -9.31 -0.98
C PRO A 70 -25.27 -8.81 -2.10
N GLY A 71 -26.47 -9.38 -2.21
CA GLY A 71 -27.35 -9.20 -3.38
C GLY A 71 -27.46 -10.41 -4.30
N ALA A 72 -26.97 -11.59 -3.88
CA ALA A 72 -26.99 -12.91 -4.56
C ALA A 72 -28.36 -13.46 -5.03
N SER A 73 -29.41 -12.63 -5.09
CA SER A 73 -30.58 -12.87 -5.93
C SER A 73 -30.27 -12.91 -7.45
N VAL A 74 -29.01 -12.75 -7.89
CA VAL A 74 -28.61 -12.65 -9.31
C VAL A 74 -27.98 -13.94 -9.88
N LEU A 75 -28.19 -15.13 -9.28
CA LEU A 75 -27.97 -16.37 -10.03
C LEU A 75 -29.13 -16.59 -10.99
N GLN A 76 -28.93 -16.22 -12.24
CA GLN A 76 -29.92 -16.38 -13.29
C GLN A 76 -29.81 -17.75 -13.95
N SER A 77 -30.94 -18.28 -14.39
CA SER A 77 -30.98 -19.51 -15.17
C SER A 77 -30.64 -19.21 -16.63
N LYS A 78 -29.59 -19.83 -17.15
CA LYS A 78 -29.19 -19.72 -18.56
C LYS A 78 -28.73 -21.08 -19.05
N GLN A 79 -29.45 -21.63 -20.02
CA GLN A 79 -29.16 -22.96 -20.57
C GLN A 79 -27.78 -22.96 -21.26
N ASP A 80 -27.09 -24.11 -21.20
CA ASP A 80 -25.75 -24.34 -21.75
C ASP A 80 -24.60 -23.51 -21.16
N TYR A 81 -24.88 -22.80 -20.07
CA TYR A 81 -23.86 -22.12 -19.27
C TYR A 81 -23.58 -22.86 -17.97
N THR A 82 -22.37 -22.72 -17.46
CA THR A 82 -21.96 -23.20 -16.14
C THR A 82 -21.27 -22.09 -15.38
N HIS A 83 -21.72 -21.81 -14.17
CA HIS A 83 -21.11 -20.84 -13.27
C HIS A 83 -20.11 -21.52 -12.35
N LEU A 84 -18.91 -20.96 -12.21
CA LEU A 84 -17.88 -21.44 -11.28
C LEU A 84 -17.37 -20.25 -10.44
N SER A 85 -17.58 -20.33 -9.13
CA SER A 85 -17.04 -19.36 -8.16
C SER A 85 -15.78 -19.86 -7.50
N ILE A 86 -14.93 -18.95 -7.02
CA ILE A 86 -13.81 -19.32 -6.15
C ILE A 86 -14.23 -19.32 -4.67
N GLU A 87 -13.47 -20.00 -3.83
CA GLU A 87 -13.42 -19.72 -2.40
C GLU A 87 -12.93 -18.28 -2.20
N ASN A 88 -13.83 -17.40 -1.74
CA ASN A 88 -13.60 -15.96 -1.79
C ASN A 88 -13.58 -15.33 -0.38
N PRO A 89 -12.40 -15.18 0.26
CA PRO A 89 -12.28 -14.49 1.55
C PRO A 89 -12.77 -13.03 1.52
N CYS A 90 -12.84 -12.42 0.33
CA CYS A 90 -13.34 -11.06 0.16
C CYS A 90 -14.86 -10.92 0.33
N SER A 91 -15.62 -12.02 0.38
CA SER A 91 -17.09 -11.97 0.61
C SER A 91 -17.45 -11.31 1.94
N SER A 92 -16.58 -11.43 2.94
CA SER A 92 -16.71 -10.79 4.26
C SER A 92 -16.43 -9.28 4.27
N SER A 93 -16.07 -8.69 3.11
CA SER A 93 -15.67 -7.28 2.97
C SER A 93 -14.57 -6.83 3.96
N PRO A 94 -13.41 -7.51 4.00
CA PRO A 94 -12.38 -7.27 5.01
C PRO A 94 -11.59 -5.95 4.84
N CYS A 95 -11.66 -5.31 3.68
CA CYS A 95 -10.91 -4.09 3.39
C CYS A 95 -11.70 -2.84 3.81
N PHE A 96 -11.13 -2.03 4.69
CA PHE A 96 -11.72 -0.78 5.18
C PHE A 96 -11.52 0.37 4.18
N ASN A 97 -12.18 1.49 4.47
CA ASN A 97 -12.00 2.77 3.77
C ASN A 97 -12.13 2.67 2.24
N ASN A 98 -13.05 1.83 1.76
CA ASN A 98 -13.28 1.58 0.33
C ASN A 98 -12.08 0.94 -0.40
N GLY A 99 -11.28 0.14 0.32
CA GLY A 99 -10.21 -0.68 -0.26
C GLY A 99 -10.73 -1.80 -1.15
N THR A 100 -10.01 -2.07 -2.24
CA THR A 100 -10.34 -3.17 -3.15
C THR A 100 -9.75 -4.47 -2.62
N CYS A 101 -10.59 -5.48 -2.39
CA CYS A 101 -10.13 -6.80 -1.97
C CYS A 101 -9.81 -7.66 -3.19
N HIS A 102 -8.61 -8.24 -3.23
CA HIS A 102 -8.24 -9.24 -4.23
C HIS A 102 -8.06 -10.59 -3.54
N ALA A 103 -8.82 -11.59 -3.98
CA ALA A 103 -8.76 -12.94 -3.45
C ALA A 103 -7.55 -13.73 -3.97
N GLY A 104 -7.06 -14.62 -3.12
CA GLY A 104 -6.00 -15.57 -3.39
C GLY A 104 -4.58 -15.05 -3.14
N TYR A 105 -4.38 -13.98 -2.38
CA TYR A 105 -3.04 -13.44 -2.12
C TYR A 105 -2.67 -13.58 -0.64
N THR A 106 -1.37 -13.71 -0.35
CA THR A 106 -0.83 -13.85 1.01
C THR A 106 -1.34 -15.10 1.76
N ASP A 107 -0.80 -15.37 2.94
CA ASP A 107 -1.24 -16.49 3.79
C ASP A 107 -2.68 -16.31 4.32
N LYS A 108 -3.23 -15.10 4.22
CA LYS A 108 -4.62 -14.79 4.60
C LYS A 108 -5.63 -15.17 3.51
N GLY A 109 -5.17 -15.53 2.32
CA GLY A 109 -6.03 -15.82 1.17
C GLY A 109 -6.63 -14.59 0.48
N PHE A 110 -6.26 -13.37 0.89
CA PHE A 110 -6.58 -12.13 0.18
C PHE A 110 -5.55 -11.03 0.47
N ARG A 111 -5.59 -9.98 -0.35
CA ARG A 111 -4.91 -8.70 -0.08
C ARG A 111 -5.83 -7.52 -0.31
N CYS A 112 -5.65 -6.45 0.45
CA CYS A 112 -6.34 -5.19 0.21
C CYS A 112 -5.47 -4.24 -0.59
N LYS A 113 -5.98 -3.74 -1.72
CA LYS A 113 -5.42 -2.60 -2.43
C LYS A 113 -6.05 -1.34 -1.86
N CYS A 114 -5.28 -0.61 -1.06
CA CYS A 114 -5.78 0.59 -0.39
C CYS A 114 -5.95 1.77 -1.36
N PRO A 115 -7.02 2.57 -1.19
CA PRO A 115 -7.13 3.83 -1.90
C PRO A 115 -6.12 4.83 -1.36
N SER A 116 -5.84 5.87 -2.14
CA SER A 116 -4.89 6.90 -1.75
C SER A 116 -5.25 7.54 -0.42
N GLY A 117 -4.27 7.62 0.49
CA GLY A 117 -4.45 8.16 1.84
C GLY A 117 -4.73 7.10 2.91
N PHE A 118 -4.80 5.81 2.54
CA PHE A 118 -4.94 4.70 3.50
C PHE A 118 -3.85 3.64 3.30
N THR A 119 -3.50 2.96 4.38
CA THR A 119 -2.45 1.96 4.46
C THR A 119 -2.79 0.84 5.44
N GLY A 120 -1.88 -0.12 5.58
CA GLY A 120 -2.03 -1.32 6.39
C GLY A 120 -2.69 -2.47 5.63
N ALA A 121 -2.57 -3.69 6.18
CA ALA A 121 -3.04 -4.91 5.52
C ALA A 121 -4.56 -4.93 5.22
N TYR A 122 -5.34 -4.13 5.96
CA TYR A 122 -6.80 -4.01 5.82
C TYR A 122 -7.24 -2.61 5.41
N CYS A 123 -6.32 -1.70 5.07
CA CYS A 123 -6.63 -0.29 4.75
C CYS A 123 -7.33 0.48 5.87
N ASN A 124 -7.18 0.06 7.14
CA ASN A 124 -7.80 0.69 8.30
C ASN A 124 -6.98 1.84 8.89
N LYS A 125 -5.74 2.03 8.43
CA LYS A 125 -4.87 3.14 8.85
C LYS A 125 -4.90 4.23 7.80
N THR A 126 -4.88 5.49 8.23
CA THR A 126 -4.58 6.62 7.35
C THR A 126 -3.08 6.67 7.06
N CYS A 127 -2.67 7.09 5.86
CA CYS A 127 -1.28 7.44 5.60
C CYS A 127 -0.94 8.69 6.45
N SER A 128 -0.31 8.48 7.61
CA SER A 128 0.16 9.55 8.48
C SER A 128 1.64 9.86 8.22
N PHE A 129 2.01 11.13 8.39
CA PHE A 129 3.38 11.67 8.24
C PHE A 129 4.00 12.09 9.57
N ASP A 130 3.36 11.74 10.68
CA ASP A 130 3.80 12.09 12.03
C ASP A 130 4.73 11.04 12.66
N PHE A 131 5.00 9.91 11.98
CA PHE A 131 5.90 8.83 12.43
C PHE A 131 5.51 8.13 13.74
N GLU A 132 4.37 8.48 14.34
CA GLU A 132 3.85 7.90 15.59
C GLU A 132 3.54 6.40 15.47
N ASP A 133 3.18 5.95 14.26
CA ASP A 133 2.97 4.54 13.91
C ASP A 133 4.23 3.86 13.34
N GLY A 134 5.39 4.52 13.42
CA GLY A 134 6.64 4.07 12.80
C GLY A 134 6.79 4.47 11.32
N ILE A 135 7.82 3.93 10.68
CA ILE A 135 8.08 4.09 9.23
C ILE A 135 7.53 2.92 8.38
N GLY A 136 6.50 2.24 8.86
CA GLY A 136 5.88 1.11 8.16
C GLY A 136 5.37 1.50 6.77
N GLY A 137 5.93 0.89 5.72
CA GLY A 137 5.57 1.15 4.32
C GLY A 137 6.41 2.22 3.62
N TRP A 138 7.35 2.87 4.32
CA TRP A 138 8.36 3.71 3.69
C TRP A 138 9.44 2.84 3.04
N GLU A 139 9.95 3.24 1.88
CA GLU A 139 11.10 2.60 1.26
C GLU A 139 12.37 3.31 1.74
N MET A 140 13.33 2.54 2.27
CA MET A 140 14.60 3.08 2.75
C MET A 140 15.78 2.49 1.99
N THR A 141 16.80 3.30 1.76
CA THR A 141 18.11 2.88 1.24
C THR A 141 19.22 3.41 2.15
N GLY A 142 20.37 2.74 2.14
CA GLY A 142 21.52 3.13 2.97
C GLY A 142 21.33 2.82 4.46
N THR A 143 22.10 3.49 5.31
CA THR A 143 22.15 3.24 6.76
C THR A 143 21.57 4.37 7.60
N ALA A 144 21.31 5.55 7.02
CA ALA A 144 20.85 6.74 7.76
C ALA A 144 19.54 6.56 8.55
N PHE A 145 18.69 5.61 8.15
CA PHE A 145 17.33 5.47 8.68
C PHE A 145 17.08 4.17 9.45
N ILE A 146 18.12 3.36 9.71
CA ILE A 146 17.94 2.00 10.29
C ILE A 146 17.47 2.00 11.74
N TYR A 147 17.67 3.10 12.47
CA TYR A 147 17.21 3.29 13.87
C TYR A 147 16.04 4.28 13.96
N GLN A 148 15.33 4.51 12.86
CA GLN A 148 14.28 5.52 12.77
C GLN A 148 12.88 4.87 12.72
N PRO A 149 11.82 5.57 13.19
CA PRO A 149 11.86 6.89 13.81
C PRO A 149 12.49 6.86 15.20
N THR A 150 12.87 8.03 15.70
CA THR A 150 13.46 8.20 17.02
C THR A 150 12.44 8.78 18.00
N PHE A 151 12.48 8.29 19.24
CA PHE A 151 11.56 8.71 20.29
C PHE A 151 12.08 9.90 21.10
N GLY A 152 11.23 10.90 21.30
CA GLY A 152 11.48 12.06 22.14
C GLY A 152 12.58 13.01 21.63
N ASP A 153 12.85 14.05 22.43
CA ASP A 153 13.79 15.12 22.07
C ASP A 153 15.24 14.74 22.44
N ASN A 154 15.88 13.95 21.58
CA ASN A 154 17.26 13.50 21.78
C ASN A 154 18.32 14.63 21.72
N PRO A 155 18.15 15.69 20.89
CA PRO A 155 18.99 16.89 20.99
C PRO A 155 18.94 17.56 22.37
N ALA A 156 17.74 17.78 22.93
CA ALA A 156 17.59 18.37 24.26
C ALA A 156 18.23 17.50 25.35
N ALA A 157 18.12 16.16 25.24
CA ALA A 157 18.77 15.22 26.14
C ALA A 157 20.31 15.32 26.14
N ARG A 158 20.90 15.87 25.07
CA ARG A 158 22.34 16.19 24.96
C ARG A 158 22.67 17.65 25.27
N TYR A 159 21.77 18.39 25.91
CA TYR A 159 21.94 19.83 26.20
C TYR A 159 22.12 20.68 24.94
N ARG A 160 21.52 20.27 23.82
CA ARG A 160 21.43 21.06 22.59
C ARG A 160 20.07 21.75 22.51
N GLU A 161 19.91 22.54 21.45
CA GLU A 161 18.63 23.13 21.10
C GLU A 161 17.59 22.03 20.86
N SER A 162 16.41 22.20 21.45
CA SER A 162 15.28 21.27 21.34
C SER A 162 14.86 21.10 19.89
N ALA A 163 14.51 19.88 19.49
CA ALA A 163 13.98 19.64 18.16
C ALA A 163 12.57 20.24 17.94
N GLN A 164 11.88 20.63 19.02
CA GLN A 164 10.50 21.13 18.99
C GLN A 164 9.55 20.24 18.17
N GLN A 165 9.78 18.92 18.23
CA GLN A 165 9.02 17.97 17.44
C GLN A 165 7.53 18.00 17.82
N GLN A 166 6.68 17.79 16.83
CA GLN A 166 5.25 17.57 17.06
C GLN A 166 5.01 16.07 17.22
N GLY A 167 4.47 15.68 18.36
CA GLY A 167 4.32 14.26 18.71
C GLY A 167 5.54 13.72 19.47
N ASP A 168 5.58 12.40 19.62
CA ASP A 168 6.63 11.69 20.35
C ASP A 168 7.69 11.11 19.41
N TRP A 169 7.36 10.88 18.13
CA TRP A 169 8.21 10.22 17.16
C TRP A 169 8.55 11.12 15.97
N TRP A 170 9.80 11.07 15.51
CA TRP A 170 10.26 11.87 14.36
C TRP A 170 11.47 11.24 13.68
N ILE A 171 11.87 11.78 12.53
CA ILE A 171 13.07 11.34 11.81
C ILE A 171 14.25 12.25 12.14
N GLY A 172 15.23 11.70 12.85
CA GLY A 172 16.51 12.34 13.13
C GLY A 172 17.65 11.39 12.76
N GLY A 173 18.22 11.52 11.57
CA GLY A 173 19.19 10.56 11.01
C GLY A 173 20.47 10.33 11.83
N ALA A 174 20.78 11.21 12.79
CA ALA A 174 21.88 11.01 13.72
C ALA A 174 21.46 10.45 15.08
N GLU A 175 20.17 10.49 15.42
CA GLU A 175 19.64 10.05 16.69
C GLU A 175 19.49 8.52 16.68
N ASN A 176 19.72 7.91 17.84
CA ASN A 176 19.62 6.46 18.02
C ASN A 176 18.83 6.17 19.28
N ARG A 177 17.51 6.33 19.15
CA ARG A 177 16.56 5.96 20.20
C ARG A 177 15.31 5.37 19.54
N PRO A 178 15.40 4.14 19.02
CA PRO A 178 14.30 3.50 18.29
C PRO A 178 13.15 3.02 19.20
N GLY A 179 13.32 3.05 20.52
CA GLY A 179 12.33 2.69 21.53
C GLY A 179 12.29 3.63 22.72
N GLU A 180 11.16 3.71 23.41
CA GLU A 180 10.99 4.53 24.61
C GLU A 180 11.95 4.14 25.74
N SER A 181 12.22 2.84 25.85
CA SER A 181 13.15 2.24 26.81
C SER A 181 14.62 2.47 26.47
N ASP A 182 14.93 2.91 25.25
CA ASP A 182 16.31 3.17 24.85
C ASP A 182 16.81 4.49 25.47
N PRO A 183 18.11 4.60 25.78
CA PRO A 183 18.65 5.77 26.44
C PRO A 183 18.49 7.05 25.59
N ALA A 184 18.08 8.14 26.26
CA ALA A 184 17.94 9.45 25.64
C ALA A 184 19.30 10.03 25.19
N GLY A 185 19.30 10.70 24.04
CA GLY A 185 20.48 11.41 23.52
C GLY A 185 21.54 10.51 22.87
N TRP A 186 21.27 9.22 22.67
CA TRP A 186 22.15 8.34 21.91
C TRP A 186 22.18 8.71 20.44
N GLN A 187 23.33 8.49 19.81
CA GLN A 187 23.57 8.78 18.40
C GLN A 187 23.89 7.51 17.62
N HIS A 188 23.76 7.60 16.29
CA HIS A 188 24.09 6.52 15.38
C HIS A 188 25.53 6.00 15.65
N PRO A 189 25.77 4.68 15.71
CA PRO A 189 27.09 4.13 16.07
C PRO A 189 28.23 4.57 15.15
N ASP A 190 27.94 4.71 13.85
CA ASP A 190 28.90 5.20 12.85
C ASP A 190 29.15 6.72 12.92
N GLY A 191 28.51 7.43 13.85
CA GLY A 191 28.58 8.88 14.01
C GLY A 191 27.36 9.60 13.43
N ALA A 192 27.25 10.89 13.72
CA ALA A 192 26.07 11.70 13.40
C ALA A 192 25.90 12.05 11.91
N ASP A 193 27.03 12.23 11.21
CA ASP A 193 27.09 12.67 9.81
C ASP A 193 27.41 11.57 8.77
N PRO A 194 28.18 10.51 9.11
CA PRO A 194 28.55 9.48 8.13
C PRO A 194 27.41 8.65 7.52
N PRO A 195 26.32 8.31 8.23
CA PRO A 195 25.22 7.54 7.65
C PRO A 195 24.56 8.28 6.50
N GLN A 196 24.37 7.59 5.38
CA GLN A 196 23.69 8.13 4.19
C GLN A 196 22.53 7.23 3.79
N GLY A 197 21.55 7.80 3.10
CA GLY A 197 20.39 7.05 2.66
C GLY A 197 19.30 7.91 2.03
N THR A 198 18.25 7.26 1.56
CA THR A 198 17.02 7.91 1.10
C THR A 198 15.84 7.24 1.77
N LEU A 199 14.91 8.05 2.29
CA LEU A 199 13.66 7.61 2.88
C LEU A 199 12.50 8.11 2.01
N ILE A 200 11.74 7.20 1.41
CA ILE A 200 10.67 7.49 0.44
C ILE A 200 9.33 7.14 1.08
N SER A 201 8.43 8.11 1.15
CA SER A 201 7.12 7.90 1.75
C SER A 201 6.23 7.00 0.89
N PRO A 202 5.28 6.28 1.52
CA PRO A 202 4.11 5.80 0.81
C PRO A 202 3.43 6.94 0.04
N CYS A 203 2.67 6.58 -0.99
CA CYS A 203 1.83 7.53 -1.69
C CYS A 203 0.81 8.17 -0.73
N PHE A 204 0.67 9.48 -0.82
CA PHE A 204 -0.31 10.24 -0.05
C PHE A 204 -1.06 11.25 -0.91
N ARG A 205 -2.17 11.74 -0.37
CA ARG A 205 -2.98 12.77 -1.00
C ARG A 205 -2.75 14.09 -0.27
N ILE A 206 -2.38 15.12 -1.01
CA ILE A 206 -2.40 16.49 -0.51
C ILE A 206 -3.87 16.93 -0.51
N VAL A 207 -4.49 17.01 0.66
CA VAL A 207 -5.93 17.34 0.82
C VAL A 207 -6.19 18.85 0.82
N GLY A 208 -5.14 19.66 0.93
CA GLY A 208 -5.21 21.12 0.93
C GLY A 208 -4.57 21.79 -0.28
N LYS A 209 -4.55 23.13 -0.26
CA LYS A 209 -3.79 23.92 -1.23
C LYS A 209 -2.29 23.92 -0.93
N ASN A 210 -1.92 23.72 0.34
CA ASN A 210 -0.56 23.80 0.82
C ASN A 210 -0.20 22.52 1.57
N ILE A 211 1.07 22.16 1.52
CA ILE A 211 1.71 21.21 2.42
C ILE A 211 2.98 21.88 2.97
N SER A 212 3.25 21.67 4.25
CA SER A 212 4.37 22.28 4.93
C SER A 212 5.08 21.21 5.75
N PHE A 213 6.40 21.17 5.61
CA PHE A 213 7.27 20.30 6.39
C PHE A 213 8.33 21.18 7.03
N LEU A 214 8.68 20.88 8.27
CA LEU A 214 9.91 21.38 8.86
C LEU A 214 11.01 20.43 8.45
N ILE A 215 11.99 20.95 7.71
CA ILE A 215 13.14 20.18 7.26
C ILE A 215 14.33 21.04 7.61
N GLY A 216 15.30 20.46 8.29
CA GLY A 216 16.58 21.10 8.50
C GLY A 216 17.70 20.17 8.09
N GLY A 217 18.86 20.76 7.90
CA GLY A 217 20.05 20.04 7.52
C GLY A 217 21.18 20.95 7.10
N GLY A 218 22.19 20.35 6.48
CA GLY A 218 23.35 21.06 5.97
C GLY A 218 23.00 22.11 4.93
N CYS A 219 23.95 23.02 4.68
CA CYS A 219 23.78 24.11 3.73
C CYS A 219 23.93 23.71 2.26
N ASN A 220 24.29 22.45 1.97
CA ASN A 220 24.49 21.95 0.61
C ASN A 220 23.27 21.16 0.12
N ILE A 221 22.50 21.76 -0.79
CA ILE A 221 21.32 21.15 -1.38
C ILE A 221 21.63 19.91 -2.23
N SER A 222 22.88 19.77 -2.70
CA SER A 222 23.33 18.57 -3.42
C SER A 222 23.42 17.35 -2.50
N ASP A 223 23.66 17.57 -1.20
CA ASP A 223 23.89 16.52 -0.22
C ASP A 223 22.61 16.24 0.59
N ILE A 224 21.86 17.29 0.95
CA ILE A 224 20.67 17.22 1.79
C ILE A 224 19.53 18.02 1.17
N ARG A 225 18.44 17.34 0.81
CA ARG A 225 17.25 17.96 0.24
C ARG A 225 16.02 17.09 0.45
N ALA A 226 14.85 17.70 0.35
CA ALA A 226 13.61 16.97 0.16
C ALA A 226 13.03 17.25 -1.23
N GLU A 227 12.48 16.22 -1.82
CA GLU A 227 11.90 16.25 -3.16
C GLU A 227 10.44 15.82 -3.07
N LEU A 228 9.54 16.61 -3.68
CA LEU A 228 8.16 16.19 -3.84
C LEU A 228 8.01 15.48 -5.19
N ILE A 229 7.65 14.21 -5.12
CA ILE A 229 7.47 13.35 -6.29
C ILE A 229 5.98 13.31 -6.65
N VAL A 230 5.61 13.83 -7.83
CA VAL A 230 4.23 13.81 -8.33
C VAL A 230 4.18 13.03 -9.64
N LYS A 231 3.43 11.92 -9.64
CA LYS A 231 3.35 10.99 -10.79
C LYS A 231 4.73 10.48 -11.23
N ASN A 232 5.53 10.04 -10.26
CA ASN A 232 6.88 9.50 -10.48
C ASN A 232 7.87 10.48 -11.14
N GLN A 233 7.61 11.78 -11.00
CA GLN A 233 8.52 12.83 -11.45
C GLN A 233 8.81 13.77 -10.28
N VAL A 234 10.08 14.05 -10.07
CA VAL A 234 10.50 15.11 -9.16
C VAL A 234 9.94 16.42 -9.67
N ARG A 235 9.19 17.11 -8.81
CA ARG A 235 8.67 18.44 -9.09
C ARG A 235 9.56 19.45 -8.38
N LEU A 236 10.09 20.38 -9.17
CA LEU A 236 10.79 21.54 -8.64
C LEU A 236 9.78 22.43 -7.93
N PHE A 237 9.97 22.60 -6.62
CA PHE A 237 9.23 23.57 -5.83
C PHE A 237 10.22 24.51 -5.15
N THR A 238 9.86 25.78 -5.07
CA THR A 238 10.54 26.74 -4.20
C THR A 238 10.14 26.38 -2.77
N LEU A 239 11.03 25.71 -2.02
CA LEU A 239 10.84 25.53 -0.59
C LEU A 239 10.99 26.90 0.07
N THR A 240 9.90 27.55 0.45
CA THR A 240 9.98 28.73 1.32
C THR A 240 10.31 28.23 2.73
N ILE A 241 11.60 28.12 3.04
CA ILE A 241 12.07 27.88 4.41
C ILE A 241 11.78 29.15 5.22
N MET A 242 10.72 29.15 6.01
CA MET A 242 10.46 30.24 6.95
C MET A 242 11.46 30.15 8.11
N PHE A 243 12.45 31.04 8.10
CA PHE A 243 13.17 31.44 9.31
C PHE A 243 12.37 32.57 9.99
N PRO A 244 12.34 32.68 11.35
CA PRO A 244 13.27 32.10 12.31
C PRO A 244 12.58 31.14 13.30
N LEU A 245 13.04 29.90 13.40
CA LEU A 245 13.12 29.03 14.60
C LEU A 245 13.27 27.55 14.15
N ILE A 246 14.47 26.99 14.39
CA ILE A 246 14.74 25.62 14.89
C ILE A 246 14.06 24.44 14.13
N LEU A 247 14.60 23.98 13.00
CA LEU A 247 15.51 22.83 12.80
C LEU A 247 14.96 21.42 13.15
N MET A 248 14.51 20.69 12.11
CA MET A 248 14.82 19.25 11.96
C MET A 248 16.33 19.15 11.74
N LYS A 249 17.15 19.04 12.79
CA LYS A 249 18.60 19.19 12.66
C LYS A 249 19.24 17.94 12.03
N GLN A 250 19.55 17.96 10.73
CA GLN A 250 20.70 17.19 10.19
C GLN A 250 21.97 18.04 10.40
N PHE A 251 22.98 17.40 10.97
CA PHE A 251 24.07 17.97 11.77
C PHE A 251 25.01 18.90 10.96
N ARG A 252 25.66 19.91 11.57
CA ARG A 252 26.56 19.87 12.74
C ARG A 252 25.96 20.06 14.13
#